data_AF-A0A137NZQ8-F1
#
_entry.id   AF-A0A137NZQ8-F1
#
_cell.length_a   1.000
_cell.length_b   1.000
_cell.length_c   1.000
_cell.angle_alpha   90.00
_cell.angle_beta   90.00
_cell.angle_gamma   90.00
#
_symmetry.space_group_name_H-M   'P 1'
#
loop_
_entity.id
_entity.type
_entity.pdbx_description
1 polymer ?
#
loop_
_entity_poly.entity_id
_entity_poly.type
_entity_poly.pdbx_seq_one_letter_code
_entity_poly.pdbx_strand_id
1 'polypeptide(L)'
;MTKLLFQNVYLYKLLLNLVNISVYLIVGVTSIINLVRYINYEAENKDDINVIGINSFACALCLLLITSEFYLSNLVFMYLKFLCTFIGRGLLFLLFGFMIYRLNSFNAGVTYYVTVIGLSFIILSFFPSISLMEDVRSNWSNFREYARDGSRSHYYASSPDNAQNHHDTSPIRINKSKDGAKL
;
A
#
# COMPACT_ATOMS: atom_id res chain seq x y z
N MET A 1 26.56 4.92 3.31
CA MET A 1 25.68 4.15 4.20
C MET A 1 24.21 4.57 4.09
N THR A 2 23.90 5.87 4.10
CA THR A 2 22.51 6.41 4.00
C THR A 2 21.75 5.96 2.74
N LYS A 3 22.38 5.90 1.56
CA LYS A 3 21.72 5.47 0.30
C LYS A 3 21.13 4.04 0.36
N LEU A 4 21.83 3.10 1.01
CA LEU A 4 21.35 1.72 1.16
C LEU A 4 20.11 1.64 2.07
N LEU A 5 20.07 2.47 3.12
CA LEU A 5 18.90 2.54 4.02
C LEU A 5 17.66 3.05 3.27
N PHE A 6 17.80 4.09 2.44
CA PHE A 6 16.67 4.63 1.67
C PHE A 6 16.13 3.64 0.64
N GLN A 7 17.00 2.92 -0.08
CA GLN A 7 16.57 1.89 -1.03
C GLN A 7 15.76 0.79 -0.35
N ASN A 8 16.17 0.36 0.85
CA ASN A 8 15.45 -0.65 1.62
C ASN A 8 14.05 -0.18 2.04
N VAL A 9 13.84 1.11 2.31
CA VAL A 9 12.53 1.66 2.69
C VAL A 9 11.53 1.58 1.54
N TYR A 10 11.90 1.97 0.32
CA TYR A 10 10.98 1.91 -0.83
C TYR A 10 10.63 0.48 -1.22
N LEU A 11 11.60 -0.43 -1.16
CA LEU A 11 11.35 -1.85 -1.41
C LEU A 11 10.41 -2.44 -0.35
N TYR A 12 10.59 -2.07 0.92
CA TYR A 12 9.68 -2.45 2.00
C TYR A 12 8.25 -1.93 1.77
N LYS A 13 8.09 -0.66 1.36
CA LYS A 13 6.76 -0.11 1.01
C LYS A 13 6.09 -0.88 -0.14
N LEU A 14 6.84 -1.20 -1.19
CA LEU A 14 6.33 -2.00 -2.32
C LEU A 14 5.93 -3.41 -1.89
N LEU A 15 6.73 -4.06 -1.02
CA LEU A 15 6.40 -5.37 -0.47
C LEU A 15 5.12 -5.33 0.35
N LEU A 16 4.93 -4.29 1.16
CA LEU A 16 3.70 -4.13 1.93
C LEU A 16 2.47 -3.92 1.03
N ASN A 17 2.59 -3.14 -0.05
CA ASN A 17 1.51 -3.01 -1.02
C ASN A 17 1.20 -4.34 -1.72
N LEU A 18 2.22 -5.14 -2.02
CA LEU A 18 2.04 -6.49 -2.57
C LEU A 18 1.28 -7.40 -1.58
N VAL A 19 1.63 -7.34 -0.30
CA VAL A 19 0.92 -8.08 0.77
C VAL A 19 -0.54 -7.65 0.83
N ASN A 20 -0.83 -6.35 0.80
CA ASN A 20 -2.20 -5.85 0.78
C ASN A 20 -2.99 -6.41 -0.40
N ILE A 21 -2.44 -6.31 -1.61
CA ILE A 21 -3.06 -6.83 -2.83
C ILE A 21 -3.29 -8.35 -2.72
N SER A 22 -2.32 -9.11 -2.19
CA SER A 22 -2.48 -10.55 -2.01
C SER A 22 -3.62 -10.90 -1.04
N VAL A 23 -3.78 -10.14 0.05
CA VAL A 23 -4.88 -10.35 1.00
C VAL A 23 -6.21 -10.07 0.32
N TYR A 24 -6.33 -8.96 -0.40
CA TYR A 24 -7.57 -8.62 -1.13
C TYR A 24 -7.93 -9.68 -2.17
N LEU A 25 -6.95 -10.21 -2.91
CA LEU A 25 -7.16 -11.27 -3.88
C LEU A 25 -7.63 -12.57 -3.22
N ILE A 26 -6.97 -12.99 -2.13
CA ILE A 26 -7.35 -14.22 -1.40
C ILE A 26 -8.75 -14.09 -0.82
N VAL A 27 -9.09 -12.95 -0.20
CA VAL A 27 -10.43 -12.69 0.35
C VAL A 27 -11.47 -12.70 -0.78
N GLY A 28 -11.22 -11.97 -1.88
CA GLY A 28 -12.11 -11.92 -3.03
C GLY A 28 -12.37 -13.30 -3.65
N VAL A 29 -11.31 -14.08 -3.89
CA VAL A 29 -11.42 -15.46 -4.42
C VAL A 29 -12.20 -16.35 -3.46
N THR A 30 -11.93 -16.26 -2.15
CA THR A 30 -12.65 -17.04 -1.13
C THR A 30 -14.14 -16.69 -1.09
N SER A 31 -14.49 -15.40 -1.20
CA SER A 31 -15.88 -14.95 -1.29
C SER A 31 -16.57 -15.47 -2.54
N ILE A 32 -15.90 -15.48 -3.70
CA ILE A 32 -16.45 -16.06 -4.94
C ILE A 32 -16.67 -17.57 -4.78
N ILE A 33 -15.71 -18.30 -4.22
CA ILE A 33 -15.85 -19.75 -3.98
C ILE A 33 -17.05 -20.02 -3.05
N ASN A 34 -17.21 -19.23 -2.00
CA ASN A 34 -18.36 -19.35 -1.08
C ASN A 34 -19.69 -19.11 -1.80
N LEU A 35 -19.77 -18.09 -2.66
CA LEU A 35 -20.97 -17.81 -3.46
C LEU A 35 -21.29 -18.95 -4.43
N VAL A 36 -20.29 -19.47 -5.14
CA VAL A 36 -20.47 -20.58 -6.09
C VAL A 36 -20.93 -21.84 -5.36
N ARG A 37 -20.35 -22.14 -4.19
CA ARG A 37 -20.77 -23.30 -3.39
C ARG A 37 -22.21 -23.16 -2.90
N TYR A 38 -22.57 -21.97 -2.42
CA TYR A 38 -23.93 -21.67 -1.99
C TYR A 38 -24.95 -21.89 -3.11
N ILE A 39 -24.68 -21.39 -4.32
CA ILE A 39 -25.56 -21.54 -5.49
C ILE A 39 -25.72 -23.01 -5.91
N ASN A 40 -24.65 -23.80 -5.85
CA ASN A 40 -24.65 -25.17 -6.41
C ASN A 40 -25.14 -26.25 -5.44
N TYR A 41 -24.86 -26.12 -4.13
CA TYR A 41 -25.05 -27.22 -3.18
C TYR A 41 -26.03 -26.90 -2.04
N GLU A 42 -26.25 -25.63 -1.72
CA GLU A 42 -26.90 -25.22 -0.46
C GLU A 42 -28.20 -24.43 -0.69
N ALA A 43 -28.63 -24.28 -1.94
CA ALA A 43 -29.83 -23.53 -2.34
C ALA A 43 -31.15 -24.11 -1.79
N GLU A 44 -31.13 -25.29 -1.17
CA GLU A 44 -32.31 -25.92 -0.57
C GLU A 44 -32.70 -25.28 0.78
N ASN A 45 -31.75 -24.68 1.51
CA ASN A 45 -32.02 -23.91 2.73
C ASN A 45 -32.18 -22.42 2.37
N LYS A 46 -33.43 -21.98 2.22
CA LYS A 46 -33.80 -20.62 1.77
C LYS A 46 -33.44 -19.48 2.75
N ASP A 47 -32.94 -19.78 3.95
CA ASP A 47 -32.87 -18.81 5.03
C ASP A 47 -31.53 -18.06 5.13
N ASP A 48 -30.54 -18.35 4.27
CA ASP A 48 -29.18 -17.79 4.41
C ASP A 48 -28.85 -16.67 3.40
N ILE A 49 -29.81 -15.78 3.13
CA ILE A 49 -29.64 -14.56 2.30
C ILE A 49 -28.42 -13.73 2.78
N ASN A 50 -28.13 -13.78 4.08
CA ASN A 50 -26.97 -13.13 4.69
C ASN A 50 -25.64 -13.59 4.08
N VAL A 51 -25.52 -14.86 3.68
CA VAL A 51 -24.30 -15.40 3.04
C VAL A 51 -24.04 -14.70 1.72
N ILE A 52 -25.08 -14.55 0.89
CA ILE A 52 -24.96 -13.89 -0.42
C ILE A 52 -24.58 -12.42 -0.22
N GLY A 53 -25.28 -11.72 0.68
CA GLY A 53 -25.04 -10.31 0.95
C GLY A 53 -23.60 -10.04 1.42
N ILE A 54 -23.14 -10.77 2.42
CA ILE A 54 -21.80 -10.59 3.01
C ILE A 54 -20.69 -10.91 2.01
N ASN A 55 -20.78 -12.03 1.28
CA ASN A 55 -19.74 -12.41 0.31
C ASN A 55 -19.74 -11.49 -0.93
N SER A 56 -20.91 -11.06 -1.40
CA SER A 56 -20.99 -10.12 -2.52
C SER A 56 -20.42 -8.75 -2.13
N PHE A 57 -20.75 -8.27 -0.93
CA PHE A 57 -20.18 -7.03 -0.38
C PHE A 57 -18.66 -7.15 -0.20
N ALA A 58 -18.16 -8.25 0.36
CA ALA A 58 -16.72 -8.50 0.50
C ALA A 58 -16.00 -8.51 -0.87
N CYS A 59 -16.58 -9.15 -1.88
CA CYS A 59 -16.03 -9.17 -3.23
C CYS A 59 -15.95 -7.77 -3.86
N ALA A 60 -17.05 -7.01 -3.79
CA ALA A 60 -17.10 -5.64 -4.30
C ALA A 60 -16.09 -4.73 -3.58
N LEU A 61 -16.01 -4.85 -2.25
CA LEU A 61 -15.08 -4.08 -1.44
C LEU A 61 -13.61 -4.43 -1.77
N CYS A 62 -13.29 -5.71 -1.98
CA CYS A 62 -11.95 -6.13 -2.40
C CYS A 62 -11.56 -5.55 -3.77
N LEU A 63 -12.45 -5.56 -4.75
CA LEU A 63 -12.20 -4.97 -6.07
C LEU A 63 -11.94 -3.46 -5.98
N LEU A 64 -12.73 -2.76 -5.16
CA LEU A 64 -12.57 -1.33 -4.92
C LEU A 64 -11.22 -1.04 -4.23
N LEU A 65 -10.84 -1.84 -3.23
CA LEU A 65 -9.57 -1.68 -2.52
C LEU A 65 -8.36 -1.99 -3.40
N ILE A 66 -8.42 -3.04 -4.25
CA ILE A 66 -7.39 -3.33 -5.25
C ILE A 66 -7.23 -2.13 -6.18
N THR A 67 -8.33 -1.59 -6.70
CA THR A 67 -8.28 -0.41 -7.56
C THR A 67 -7.66 0.79 -6.84
N SER A 68 -8.01 1.00 -5.56
CA SER A 68 -7.47 2.07 -4.73
C SER A 68 -5.95 1.97 -4.48
N GLU A 69 -5.39 0.76 -4.52
CA GLU A 69 -3.94 0.56 -4.36
C GLU A 69 -3.12 0.98 -5.59
N PHE A 70 -3.73 0.87 -6.78
CA PHE A 70 -3.10 1.32 -8.02
C PHE A 70 -3.35 2.81 -8.28
N TYR A 71 -4.51 3.32 -7.87
CA TYR A 71 -4.93 4.69 -8.06
C TYR A 71 -5.56 5.25 -6.78
N LEU A 72 -4.72 5.81 -5.91
CA LEU A 72 -5.22 6.50 -4.73
C LEU A 72 -5.82 7.85 -5.17
N SER A 73 -7.14 7.87 -5.32
CA SER A 73 -7.86 9.12 -5.61
C SER A 73 -7.75 10.08 -4.42
N ASN A 74 -7.62 11.37 -4.69
CA ASN A 74 -7.62 12.42 -3.66
C ASN A 74 -8.83 12.33 -2.73
N LEU A 75 -9.98 11.85 -3.23
CA LEU A 75 -11.18 11.62 -2.42
C LEU A 75 -10.97 10.53 -1.37
N VAL A 76 -10.31 9.42 -1.74
CA VAL A 76 -9.99 8.34 -0.80
C VAL A 76 -9.02 8.86 0.26
N PHE A 77 -8.02 9.63 -0.13
CA PHE A 77 -7.10 10.22 0.83
C PHE A 77 -7.80 11.20 1.80
N MET A 78 -8.75 11.99 1.30
CA MET A 78 -9.46 13.01 2.08
C MET A 78 -10.49 12.41 3.06
N TYR A 79 -11.31 11.47 2.60
CA TYR A 79 -12.42 10.91 3.38
C TYR A 79 -12.07 9.59 4.08
N LEU A 80 -11.15 8.82 3.50
CA LEU A 80 -10.78 7.48 3.97
C LEU A 80 -9.32 7.45 4.45
N LYS A 81 -8.86 8.54 5.08
CA LYS A 81 -7.50 8.65 5.63
C LYS A 81 -7.15 7.49 6.56
N PHE A 82 -8.14 6.97 7.29
CA PHE A 82 -8.00 5.78 8.13
C PHE A 82 -7.50 4.54 7.35
N LEU A 83 -8.00 4.29 6.14
CA LEU A 83 -7.57 3.17 5.28
C LEU A 83 -6.13 3.34 4.75
N CYS A 84 -5.57 4.56 4.83
CA CYS A 84 -4.17 4.82 4.46
C CYS A 84 -3.19 4.56 5.62
N THR A 85 -3.71 4.22 6.82
CA THR A 85 -2.90 3.92 8.00
C THR A 85 -2.73 2.42 8.20
N PHE A 86 -1.60 2.01 8.81
CA PHE A 86 -1.35 0.60 9.16
C PHE A 86 -2.43 0.03 10.08
N ILE A 87 -2.85 0.80 11.08
CA ILE A 87 -3.91 0.38 12.00
C ILE A 87 -5.24 0.19 11.28
N GLY A 88 -5.61 1.10 10.37
CA GLY A 88 -6.87 0.98 9.64
C GLY A 88 -6.89 -0.20 8.68
N ARG A 89 -5.78 -0.49 8.01
CA ARG A 89 -5.67 -1.70 7.17
C ARG A 89 -5.64 -2.98 8.00
N GLY A 90 -4.95 -2.99 9.13
CA GLY A 90 -4.95 -4.12 10.05
C GLY A 90 -6.36 -4.46 10.55
N LEU A 91 -7.14 -3.43 10.96
CA LEU A 91 -8.53 -3.58 11.36
C LEU A 91 -9.44 -4.04 10.20
N LEU A 92 -9.20 -3.54 8.98
CA LEU A 92 -9.91 -3.99 7.79
C LEU A 92 -9.65 -5.46 7.48
N PHE A 93 -8.40 -5.93 7.61
CA PHE A 93 -8.06 -7.34 7.42
C PHE A 93 -8.71 -8.21 8.49
N LEU A 94 -8.72 -7.78 9.75
CA LEU A 94 -9.47 -8.49 10.80
C LEU A 94 -10.97 -8.59 10.46
N LEU A 95 -11.57 -7.49 10.01
CA LEU A 95 -12.96 -7.49 9.55
C LEU A 95 -13.19 -8.50 8.41
N PHE A 96 -12.30 -8.54 7.41
CA PHE A 96 -12.37 -9.53 6.34
C PHE A 96 -12.26 -10.96 6.84
N GLY A 97 -11.34 -11.23 7.77
CA GLY A 97 -11.20 -12.54 8.39
C GLY A 97 -12.51 -13.02 9.03
N PHE A 98 -13.21 -12.14 9.74
CA PHE A 98 -14.51 -12.44 10.35
C PHE A 98 -15.63 -12.60 9.31
N MET A 99 -15.64 -11.78 8.26
CA MET A 99 -16.68 -11.85 7.22
C MET A 99 -16.64 -13.15 6.41
N ILE A 100 -15.45 -13.68 6.11
CA ILE A 100 -15.30 -14.89 5.29
C ILE A 100 -15.28 -16.19 6.11
N TYR A 101 -15.26 -16.09 7.44
CA TYR A 101 -15.19 -17.24 8.33
C TYR A 101 -16.40 -18.16 8.15
N ARG A 102 -16.13 -19.43 7.86
CA ARG A 102 -17.11 -20.51 7.75
C ARG A 102 -16.48 -21.79 8.30
N LEU A 103 -17.32 -22.76 8.70
CA LEU A 103 -16.94 -24.06 9.27
C LEU A 103 -16.14 -24.98 8.32
N ASN A 104 -15.77 -24.50 7.14
CA ASN A 104 -14.98 -25.23 6.15
C ASN A 104 -13.47 -25.05 6.43
N SER A 105 -12.70 -26.13 6.38
CA SER A 105 -11.25 -26.12 6.65
C SER A 105 -10.47 -25.14 5.77
N PHE A 106 -10.84 -25.02 4.48
CA PHE A 106 -10.22 -24.05 3.57
C PHE A 106 -10.44 -22.60 4.04
N ASN A 107 -11.68 -22.26 4.40
CA ASN A 107 -12.02 -20.92 4.89
C ASN A 107 -11.34 -20.62 6.22
N ALA A 108 -11.26 -21.60 7.12
CA ALA A 108 -10.55 -21.45 8.39
C ALA A 108 -9.06 -21.12 8.19
N GLY A 109 -8.40 -21.79 7.24
CA GLY A 109 -7.00 -21.50 6.89
C GLY A 109 -6.81 -20.10 6.32
N VAL A 110 -7.70 -19.67 5.43
CA VAL A 110 -7.69 -18.31 4.87
C VAL A 110 -7.95 -17.27 5.95
N THR A 111 -8.97 -17.46 6.79
CA THR A 111 -9.26 -16.56 7.92
C THR A 111 -8.05 -16.42 8.83
N TYR A 112 -7.41 -17.53 9.21
CA TYR A 112 -6.21 -17.49 10.05
C TYR A 112 -5.08 -16.66 9.41
N TYR A 113 -4.79 -16.89 8.12
CA TYR A 113 -3.79 -16.13 7.38
C TYR A 113 -4.10 -14.62 7.39
N VAL A 114 -5.33 -14.24 7.01
CA VAL A 114 -5.76 -12.84 6.95
C VAL A 114 -5.71 -12.19 8.33
N THR A 115 -6.11 -12.90 9.38
CA THR A 115 -6.03 -12.43 10.77
C THR A 115 -4.59 -12.20 11.22
N VAL A 116 -3.66 -13.11 10.91
CA VAL A 116 -2.24 -12.95 11.26
C VAL A 116 -1.64 -11.75 10.55
N ILE A 117 -1.95 -11.55 9.26
CA ILE A 117 -1.51 -10.34 8.53
C ILE A 117 -2.13 -9.08 9.13
N GLY A 118 -3.43 -9.09 9.47
CA GLY A 118 -4.11 -7.98 10.13
C GLY A 118 -3.47 -7.58 11.45
N LEU A 119 -3.17 -8.55 12.32
CA LEU A 119 -2.46 -8.32 13.57
C LEU A 119 -1.05 -7.79 13.35
N SER A 120 -0.33 -8.32 12.36
CA SER A 120 1.02 -7.84 12.00
C SER A 120 1.00 -6.36 11.60
N PHE A 121 -0.02 -5.92 10.86
CA PHE A 121 -0.22 -4.52 10.50
C PHE A 121 -0.52 -3.63 11.71
N ILE A 122 -1.32 -4.12 12.67
CA ILE A 122 -1.57 -3.41 13.92
C ILE A 122 -0.28 -3.28 14.73
N ILE A 123 0.52 -4.34 14.81
CA ILE A 123 1.82 -4.30 15.51
C ILE A 123 2.76 -3.30 14.83
N LEU A 124 2.82 -3.29 13.50
CA LEU A 124 3.62 -2.33 12.73
C LEU A 124 3.21 -0.87 12.99
N SER A 125 1.96 -0.62 13.35
CA SER A 125 1.47 0.74 13.64
C SER A 125 2.09 1.36 14.90
N PHE A 126 2.67 0.56 15.81
CA PHE A 126 3.37 1.06 17.00
C PHE A 126 4.77 1.61 16.70
N PHE A 127 5.27 1.45 15.47
CA PHE A 127 6.57 1.98 15.07
C PHE A 127 6.40 3.37 14.42
N PRO A 128 6.70 4.47 15.13
CA PRO A 128 6.42 5.83 14.66
C PRO A 128 7.26 6.26 13.45
N SER A 129 8.31 5.50 13.12
CA SER A 129 9.21 5.78 12.00
C SER A 129 8.62 5.40 10.63
N ILE A 130 7.49 4.69 10.59
CA ILE A 130 6.92 4.19 9.34
C ILE A 130 5.92 5.22 8.81
N SER A 131 6.25 5.85 7.68
CA SER A 131 5.38 6.81 6.98
C SER A 131 4.07 6.15 6.52
N LEU A 132 3.04 6.96 6.24
CA LEU A 132 1.80 6.48 5.62
C LEU A 132 2.06 5.66 4.35
N MET A 133 1.16 4.70 4.09
CA MET A 133 1.22 3.89 2.88
C MET A 133 0.78 4.72 1.68
N GLU A 134 1.69 4.87 0.72
CA GLU A 134 1.42 5.45 -0.60
C GLU A 134 1.01 4.34 -1.58
N ASP A 135 0.38 4.74 -2.67
CA ASP A 135 -0.02 3.85 -3.76
C ASP A 135 1.19 3.19 -4.44
N VAL A 136 0.94 2.06 -5.10
CA VAL A 136 1.98 1.30 -5.81
C VAL A 136 2.68 2.16 -6.86
N ARG A 137 1.93 3.00 -7.57
CA ARG A 137 2.48 3.84 -8.66
C ARG A 137 3.43 4.90 -8.12
N SER A 138 3.06 5.61 -7.06
CA SER A 138 3.95 6.59 -6.41
C SER A 138 5.21 5.92 -5.86
N ASN A 139 5.05 4.81 -5.12
CA ASN A 139 6.19 4.05 -4.59
C ASN A 139 7.14 3.55 -5.70
N TRP A 140 6.59 3.10 -6.83
CA TRP A 140 7.37 2.65 -7.98
C TRP A 140 8.07 3.79 -8.73
N SER A 141 7.43 4.96 -8.86
CA SER A 141 8.06 6.14 -9.46
C SER A 141 9.25 6.59 -8.61
N ASN A 142 9.02 6.75 -7.30
CA ASN A 142 10.05 7.13 -6.34
C ASN A 142 11.22 6.14 -6.40
N PHE A 143 10.96 4.83 -6.31
CA PHE A 143 12.00 3.81 -6.39
C PHE A 143 12.85 3.92 -7.67
N ARG A 144 12.22 4.12 -8.84
CA ARG A 144 12.94 4.27 -10.11
C ARG A 144 13.79 5.54 -10.16
N GLU A 145 13.28 6.66 -9.65
CA GLU A 145 14.02 7.92 -9.58
C GLU A 145 15.27 7.76 -8.71
N TYR A 146 15.14 7.16 -7.52
CA TYR A 146 16.29 6.87 -6.65
C TYR A 146 17.31 5.94 -7.31
N ALA A 147 16.85 4.88 -8.00
CA ALA A 147 17.75 3.96 -8.71
C ALA A 147 18.51 4.66 -9.85
N ARG A 148 17.86 5.61 -10.54
CA ARG A 148 18.47 6.36 -11.65
C ARG A 148 19.51 7.37 -11.15
N ASP A 149 19.20 8.11 -10.08
CA ASP A 149 20.11 9.11 -9.54
C ASP A 149 21.31 8.50 -8.81
N GLY A 150 21.13 7.33 -8.18
CA GLY A 150 22.24 6.52 -7.68
C GLY A 150 23.27 6.19 -8.76
N SER A 151 22.81 5.87 -9.97
CA SER A 151 23.66 5.53 -11.11
C SER A 151 24.41 6.73 -11.69
N ARG A 152 23.78 7.92 -11.71
CA ARG A 152 24.41 9.17 -12.18
C ARG A 152 25.53 9.65 -11.27
N SER A 153 25.37 9.49 -9.95
CA SER A 153 26.38 9.91 -8.97
C SER A 153 27.72 9.16 -9.12
N HIS A 154 27.71 7.91 -9.63
CA HIS A 154 28.94 7.15 -9.89
C HIS A 154 29.64 7.55 -11.20
N TYR A 155 28.88 7.99 -12.20
CA TYR A 155 29.43 8.47 -13.48
C TYR A 155 30.21 9.78 -13.33
N TYR A 156 29.74 10.71 -12.49
CA TYR A 156 30.47 11.97 -12.24
C TYR A 156 31.71 11.80 -11.35
N ALA A 157 31.71 10.80 -10.45
CA ALA A 157 32.85 10.52 -9.58
C ALA A 157 34.00 9.79 -10.30
N SER A 158 33.74 9.20 -11.47
CA SER A 158 34.73 8.44 -12.26
C SER A 158 35.18 9.16 -13.53
N SER A 159 34.64 10.34 -13.85
CA SER A 159 35.09 11.14 -14.98
C SER A 159 36.38 11.90 -14.60
N PRO A 160 37.55 11.58 -15.19
CA PRO A 160 38.83 12.21 -14.85
C PRO A 160 38.86 13.72 -15.14
N ASP A 161 38.00 14.20 -16.04
CA ASP A 161 38.04 15.57 -16.57
C ASP A 161 37.45 16.62 -15.62
N ASN A 162 36.78 16.23 -14.53
CA ASN A 162 36.12 17.17 -13.61
C ASN A 162 36.96 17.56 -12.37
N ALA A 163 38.18 17.03 -12.21
CA ALA A 163 39.06 17.44 -11.12
C ALA A 163 39.73 18.80 -11.34
N GLN A 164 39.65 19.38 -12.55
CA GLN A 164 40.42 20.57 -12.91
C GLN A 164 39.65 21.90 -12.93
N ASN A 165 38.33 21.91 -12.77
CA ASN A 165 37.51 23.15 -12.88
C ASN A 165 36.90 23.67 -11.58
N HIS A 166 37.27 23.15 -10.40
CA HIS A 166 36.68 23.58 -9.14
C HIS A 166 37.33 24.82 -8.49
N HIS A 167 38.09 25.63 -9.24
CA HIS A 167 38.87 26.74 -8.69
C HIS A 167 38.27 28.14 -8.84
N ASP A 168 37.04 28.30 -9.34
CA ASP A 168 36.45 29.63 -9.56
C ASP A 168 35.11 29.82 -8.81
N THR A 169 35.19 29.90 -7.48
CA THR A 169 34.08 30.37 -6.64
C THR A 169 34.08 31.89 -6.61
N SER A 170 33.47 32.52 -7.61
CA SER A 170 33.00 33.90 -7.48
C SER A 170 31.71 33.94 -6.65
N PRO A 171 31.61 34.77 -5.59
CA PRO A 171 30.44 34.82 -4.73
C PRO A 171 29.22 35.38 -5.47
N ILE A 172 28.15 34.60 -5.52
CA ILE A 172 26.85 35.01 -6.07
C ILE A 172 26.24 36.08 -5.17
N ARG A 173 26.08 37.29 -5.71
CA ARG A 173 25.29 38.38 -5.09
C ARG A 173 23.82 37.98 -4.99
N ILE A 174 23.33 37.85 -3.76
CA ILE A 174 21.91 37.73 -3.45
C ILE A 174 21.27 39.12 -3.63
N ASN A 175 20.53 39.33 -4.71
CA ASN A 175 19.62 40.46 -4.82
C ASN A 175 18.32 40.14 -4.07
N LYS A 176 18.17 40.73 -2.87
CA LYS A 176 16.88 40.85 -2.18
C LYS A 176 15.97 41.78 -3.00
N SER A 177 15.02 41.23 -3.76
CA SER A 177 13.84 42.01 -4.13
C SER A 177 12.86 41.96 -2.98
N LYS A 178 12.79 43.08 -2.26
CA LYS A 178 11.58 43.52 -1.57
C LYS A 178 10.46 43.76 -2.60
N ASP A 179 9.27 43.97 -2.07
CA ASP A 179 8.05 44.46 -2.72
C ASP A 179 7.12 43.34 -3.20
N GLY A 180 5.88 43.24 -2.73
CA GLY A 180 5.11 44.18 -1.92
C GLY A 180 3.80 43.57 -1.45
N ALA A 181 3.35 44.08 -0.31
CA ALA A 181 2.02 43.89 0.23
C ALA A 181 0.94 44.53 -0.66
N LYS A 182 -0.26 43.94 -0.64
CA LYS A 182 -1.60 44.56 -0.72
C LYS A 182 -2.61 43.40 -0.57
N LEU A 183 -3.15 43.27 0.64
CA LEU A 183 -4.54 43.60 1.03
C LEU A 183 -5.52 42.51 0.60
#